data_AF-Q1QG12-F1
#
_entry.id   AF-Q1QG12-F1
#
_cell.length_a   1.000
_cell.length_b   1.000
_cell.length_c   1.000
_cell.angle_alpha   90.00
_cell.angle_beta   90.00
_cell.angle_gamma   90.00
#
_symmetry.space_group_name_H-M   'P 1'
#
loop_
_entity.id
_entity.type
_entity.pdbx_description
1 polymer ?
#
loop_
_entity_poly.entity_id
_entity_poly.type
_entity_poly.pdbx_seq_one_letter_code
_entity_poly.pdbx_strand_id
1 'polypeptide(L)'
;MADLFLLSEAQMRRIEPYFPLSHGVARVDDRLVISGIVFVIRNGLRWRDAPREYGPHKTIYNRFVRWSRLGVFNKIFAELARKAGKPSRLMIDATHLKAHRTAASLLKKGLFPDVSGAPRAV
;
A
#
# COMPACT_ATOMS: atom_id res chain seq x y z
N MET A 1 26.47 -11.44 8.16
CA MET A 1 25.48 -10.43 8.57
C MET A 1 24.70 -10.05 7.33
N ALA A 2 23.37 -10.16 7.35
CA ALA A 2 22.55 -9.71 6.22
C ALA A 2 22.60 -8.18 6.14
N ASP A 3 22.81 -7.63 4.96
CA ASP A 3 22.65 -6.19 4.71
C ASP A 3 21.15 -5.87 4.70
N LEU A 4 20.63 -5.55 5.88
CA LEU A 4 19.22 -5.23 6.04
C LEU A 4 18.96 -3.83 5.52
N PHE A 5 18.02 -3.72 4.59
CA PHE A 5 17.39 -2.43 4.31
C PHE A 5 16.71 -1.94 5.60
N LEU A 6 17.20 -0.83 6.16
CA LEU A 6 16.59 -0.16 7.31
C LEU A 6 16.33 1.30 6.93
N LEU A 7 15.12 1.79 7.21
CA LEU A 7 14.86 3.22 7.12
C LEU A 7 15.82 3.96 8.06
N SER A 8 16.35 5.10 7.65
CA SER A 8 17.16 5.94 8.54
C SER A 8 16.29 6.55 9.65
N GLU A 9 16.90 6.98 10.75
CA GLU A 9 16.21 7.71 11.83
C GLU A 9 15.45 8.93 11.29
N ALA A 10 16.07 9.68 10.37
CA ALA A 10 15.45 10.84 9.74
C ALA A 10 14.22 10.46 8.88
N GLN A 11 14.30 9.35 8.15
CA GLN A 11 13.15 8.83 7.39
C GLN A 11 12.03 8.37 8.33
N MET A 12 12.40 7.68 9.42
CA MET A 12 11.46 7.17 10.40
C MET A 12 10.70 8.31 11.09
N ARG A 13 11.39 9.32 11.62
CA ARG A 13 10.77 10.51 12.23
C ARG A 13 9.78 11.21 11.32
N ARG A 14 10.02 11.18 10.00
CA ARG A 14 9.14 11.82 9.02
C ARG A 14 7.81 11.09 8.85
N ILE A 15 7.77 9.78 9.08
CA ILE A 15 6.57 8.94 8.90
C ILE A 15 5.94 8.51 10.23
N GLU A 16 6.68 8.62 11.33
CA GLU A 16 6.26 8.23 12.68
C GLU A 16 4.88 8.78 13.11
N PRO A 17 4.54 10.05 12.85
CA PRO A 17 3.24 10.61 13.26
C PRO A 17 2.01 9.92 12.66
N TYR A 18 2.18 9.15 11.59
CA TYR A 18 1.07 8.47 10.90
C TYR A 18 0.81 7.06 11.44
N PHE A 19 1.69 6.52 12.28
CA PHE A 19 1.49 5.21 12.88
C PHE A 19 0.43 5.26 13.99
N PRO A 20 -0.44 4.24 14.09
CA PRO A 20 -1.47 4.21 15.13
C PRO A 20 -0.85 3.89 16.48
N LEU A 21 -1.30 4.57 17.54
CA LEU A 21 -0.83 4.39 18.92
C LEU A 21 -0.98 2.94 19.42
N SER A 22 -0.03 2.48 20.25
CA SER A 22 -0.12 1.20 20.95
C SER A 22 -1.16 1.27 22.08
N HIS A 23 -1.97 0.22 22.22
CA HIS A 23 -2.92 0.10 23.31
C HIS A 23 -2.38 -0.93 24.31
N GLY A 24 -1.81 -0.48 25.43
CA GLY A 24 -1.43 -1.29 26.60
C GLY A 24 -0.23 -2.23 26.45
N VAL A 25 0.10 -2.72 25.24
CA VAL A 25 1.21 -3.67 25.01
C VAL A 25 2.36 -2.99 24.29
N ALA A 26 3.57 -3.17 24.82
CA ALA A 26 4.82 -2.73 24.20
C ALA A 26 4.90 -3.26 22.77
N ARG A 27 5.09 -2.34 21.82
CA ARG A 27 5.02 -2.65 20.40
C ARG A 27 6.37 -3.17 19.93
N VAL A 28 6.35 -4.18 19.06
CA VAL A 28 7.53 -4.52 18.24
C VAL A 28 7.95 -3.25 17.50
N ASP A 29 9.26 -3.01 17.43
CA ASP A 29 9.85 -1.82 16.80
C ASP A 29 9.24 -1.57 15.41
N ASP A 30 8.50 -0.48 15.30
CA ASP A 30 7.81 -0.10 14.06
C ASP A 30 8.82 0.21 12.94
N ARG A 31 10.07 0.62 13.25
CA ARG A 31 11.14 0.87 12.28
C ARG A 31 11.61 -0.44 11.63
N LEU A 32 11.78 -1.51 12.40
CA LEU A 32 12.10 -2.83 11.85
C LEU A 32 10.96 -3.37 11.00
N VAL A 33 9.72 -3.24 11.48
CA VAL A 33 8.56 -3.77 10.78
C VAL A 33 8.32 -3.04 9.44
N ILE A 34 8.34 -1.71 9.42
CA ILE A 34 8.16 -0.96 8.17
C ILE A 34 9.30 -1.23 7.18
N SER A 35 10.53 -1.36 7.68
CA SER A 35 11.69 -1.68 6.84
C SER A 35 11.56 -3.07 6.20
N GLY A 36 11.11 -4.06 6.98
CA GLY A 36 10.81 -5.40 6.48
C GLY A 36 9.66 -5.42 5.46
N ILE A 37 8.61 -4.62 5.68
CA ILE A 37 7.51 -4.45 4.72
C ILE A 37 8.05 -3.90 3.39
N VAL A 38 8.84 -2.82 3.44
CA VAL A 38 9.43 -2.20 2.24
C VAL A 38 10.36 -3.18 1.53
N PHE A 39 11.17 -3.95 2.27
CA PHE A 39 12.05 -4.96 1.69
C PHE A 39 11.27 -6.04 0.92
N VAL A 40 10.20 -6.58 1.51
CA VAL A 40 9.36 -7.60 0.86
C VAL A 40 8.72 -7.05 -0.41
N ILE A 41 8.12 -5.85 -0.35
CA ILE A 41 7.42 -5.23 -1.48
C ILE A 41 8.40 -4.86 -2.60
N ARG A 42 9.54 -4.25 -2.26
CA ARG A 42 10.56 -3.82 -3.23
C ARG A 42 11.11 -4.99 -4.05
N ASN A 43 11.25 -6.15 -3.43
CA ASN A 43 11.83 -7.35 -4.06
C ASN A 43 10.77 -8.35 -4.57
N GLY A 44 9.47 -8.08 -4.38
CA GLY A 44 8.39 -8.99 -4.79
C GLY A 44 8.40 -10.34 -4.08
N LEU A 45 8.87 -10.39 -2.82
CA LEU A 45 9.03 -11.63 -2.07
C LEU A 45 7.69 -12.12 -1.47
N ARG A 46 7.60 -13.41 -1.16
CA ARG A 46 6.57 -13.89 -0.26
C ARG A 46 6.89 -13.40 1.15
N TRP A 47 5.88 -13.04 1.94
CA TRP A 47 6.07 -12.61 3.32
C TRP A 47 6.89 -13.60 4.16
N ARG A 48 6.71 -14.91 3.93
CA ARG A 48 7.44 -15.99 4.62
C ARG A 48 8.95 -15.96 4.36
N ASP A 49 9.36 -15.37 3.23
CA ASP A 49 10.75 -15.32 2.79
C ASP A 49 11.46 -14.03 3.25
N ALA A 50 10.77 -13.18 4.04
CA ALA A 50 11.39 -12.03 4.67
C ALA A 50 12.54 -12.47 5.61
N PRO A 51 13.70 -11.78 5.60
CA PRO A 51 14.78 -12.04 6.54
C PRO A 51 14.28 -12.03 7.99
N ARG A 52 14.75 -13.00 8.79
CA ARG A 52 14.28 -13.21 10.17
C ARG A 52 14.67 -12.05 11.10
N GLU A 53 15.69 -11.30 10.72
CA GLU A 53 16.19 -10.13 11.41
C GLU A 53 15.17 -8.98 11.45
N TYR A 54 14.19 -8.94 10.53
CA TYR A 54 13.04 -8.03 10.63
C TYR A 54 11.97 -8.48 11.63
N GLY A 55 12.14 -9.67 12.20
CA GLY A 55 11.18 -10.32 13.09
C GLY A 55 10.29 -11.35 12.39
N PRO A 56 9.30 -11.91 13.11
CA PRO A 56 8.44 -12.96 12.57
C PRO A 56 7.65 -12.48 11.34
N HIS A 57 7.70 -13.22 10.24
CA HIS A 57 6.98 -12.89 9.00
C HIS A 57 5.48 -12.62 9.21
N LYS A 58 4.83 -13.34 10.14
CA LYS A 58 3.43 -13.12 10.50
C LYS A 58 3.21 -11.73 11.09
N THR A 59 4.13 -11.22 11.90
CA THR A 59 4.06 -9.88 12.49
C THR A 59 4.15 -8.82 11.39
N ILE A 60 5.10 -8.97 10.46
CA ILE A 60 5.28 -8.07 9.31
C ILE A 60 4.01 -8.03 8.47
N TYR A 61 3.50 -9.20 8.07
CA TYR A 61 2.27 -9.33 7.28
C TYR A 61 1.04 -8.74 7.99
N ASN A 62 0.81 -9.12 9.25
CA ASN A 62 -0.34 -8.64 10.01
C ASN A 62 -0.29 -7.11 10.20
N ARG A 63 0.92 -6.55 10.39
CA ARG A 63 1.10 -5.10 10.49
C ARG A 63 0.81 -4.42 9.16
N PHE A 64 1.33 -4.95 8.05
CA PHE A 64 1.01 -4.47 6.72
C PHE A 64 -0.50 -4.43 6.49
N VAL A 65 -1.21 -5.54 6.70
CA VAL A 65 -2.68 -5.58 6.50
C VAL A 65 -3.40 -4.57 7.40
N ARG A 66 -3.04 -4.50 8.69
CA ARG A 66 -3.68 -3.58 9.64
C ARG A 66 -3.45 -2.12 9.27
N TRP A 67 -2.22 -1.76 8.90
CA TRP A 67 -1.87 -0.40 8.50
C TRP A 67 -2.49 0.00 7.16
N SER A 68 -2.58 -0.93 6.20
CA SER A 68 -3.31 -0.72 4.95
C SER A 68 -4.78 -0.42 5.20
N ARG A 69 -5.46 -1.22 6.05
CA ARG A 69 -6.87 -1.00 6.40
C ARG A 69 -7.11 0.33 7.13
N LEU A 70 -6.15 0.77 7.94
CA LEU A 70 -6.20 2.06 8.64
C LEU A 70 -5.78 3.26 7.76
N GLY A 71 -5.41 3.02 6.50
CA GLY A 71 -4.95 4.06 5.57
C GLY A 71 -3.61 4.70 5.95
N VAL A 72 -2.79 4.05 6.79
CA VAL A 72 -1.49 4.56 7.24
C VAL A 72 -0.58 4.86 6.05
N PHE A 73 -0.48 3.92 5.11
CA PHE A 73 0.35 4.09 3.92
C PHE A 73 -0.12 5.24 3.02
N ASN A 74 -1.44 5.44 2.89
CA ASN A 74 -2.00 6.55 2.11
C ASN A 74 -1.63 7.91 2.74
N LYS A 75 -1.71 8.02 4.07
CA LYS A 75 -1.31 9.23 4.81
C LYS A 75 0.18 9.53 4.65
N ILE A 76 1.02 8.51 4.81
CA ILE A 76 2.47 8.61 4.59
C ILE A 76 2.75 9.09 3.16
N PHE A 77 2.14 8.44 2.15
CA PHE A 77 2.38 8.77 0.75
C PHE A 77 1.96 10.21 0.42
N ALA A 78 0.77 10.64 0.87
CA ALA A 78 0.28 12.00 0.67
C ALA A 78 1.25 13.06 1.23
N GLU A 79 1.81 12.82 2.41
CA GLU A 79 2.71 13.76 3.08
C GLU A 79 4.14 13.75 2.54
N LEU A 80 4.60 12.59 2.08
CA LEU A 80 5.85 12.51 1.33
C LEU A 80 5.73 13.23 -0.02
N ALA A 81 4.62 13.03 -0.74
CA ALA A 81 4.35 13.67 -2.03
C ALA A 81 4.22 15.19 -1.92
N ARG A 82 3.48 15.69 -0.91
CA ARG A 82 3.28 17.14 -0.68
C ARG A 82 4.60 17.91 -0.54
N LYS A 83 5.59 17.30 0.11
CA LYS A 83 6.90 17.91 0.36
C LYS A 83 7.91 17.68 -0.78
N ALA A 84 7.63 16.81 -1.74
CA ALA A 84 8.59 16.40 -2.76
C ALA A 84 8.64 17.34 -4.00
N GLY A 85 7.74 18.33 -4.09
CA GLY A 85 7.66 19.19 -5.27
C GLY A 85 7.29 18.41 -6.53
N LYS A 86 7.75 18.86 -7.70
CA LYS A 86 7.50 18.16 -8.97
C LYS A 86 8.21 16.79 -8.94
N PRO A 87 7.50 15.66 -9.15
CA PRO A 87 8.11 14.34 -9.07
C PRO A 87 9.15 14.17 -10.18
N SER A 88 10.34 13.70 -9.82
CA SER A 88 11.40 13.32 -10.78
C SER A 88 11.15 11.98 -11.46
N ARG A 89 10.21 11.19 -10.93
CA ARG A 89 9.83 9.87 -11.44
C ARG A 89 8.33 9.67 -11.26
N LEU A 90 7.66 9.26 -12.34
CA LEU A 90 6.25 8.86 -12.34
C LEU A 90 6.18 7.34 -12.48
N MET A 91 5.47 6.68 -11.58
CA MET A 91 5.19 5.23 -11.65
C MET A 91 3.71 5.08 -11.96
N ILE A 92 3.39 4.46 -13.11
CA ILE A 92 2.03 4.16 -13.53
C ILE A 92 1.81 2.67 -13.30
N ASP A 93 0.83 2.31 -12.50
CA ASP A 93 0.34 0.93 -12.39
C ASP A 93 -1.00 0.77 -13.09
N ALA A 94 -1.28 -0.45 -13.55
CA ALA A 94 -2.56 -0.82 -14.14
C ALA A 94 -2.94 -2.20 -13.59
N THR A 95 -4.17 -2.33 -13.09
CA THR A 95 -4.73 -3.63 -12.75
C THR A 95 -5.61 -4.08 -13.91
N HIS A 96 -5.25 -5.17 -14.58
CA HIS A 96 -6.08 -5.78 -15.61
C HIS A 96 -6.89 -6.93 -15.01
N LEU A 97 -8.22 -6.83 -15.04
CA LEU A 97 -9.11 -7.91 -14.65
C LEU A 97 -9.85 -8.41 -15.88
N LYS A 98 -9.49 -9.61 -16.35
CA LYS A 98 -10.18 -10.25 -17.48
C LYS A 98 -11.53 -10.77 -16.99
N ALA A 99 -12.60 -10.09 -17.39
CA ALA A 99 -13.95 -10.55 -17.12
C ALA A 99 -14.28 -11.79 -17.97
N HIS A 100 -14.98 -12.77 -17.39
CA HIS A 100 -15.56 -13.87 -18.16
C HIS A 100 -16.62 -13.31 -19.12
N ARG A 101 -16.80 -13.89 -20.31
CA ARG A 101 -17.77 -13.40 -21.32
C ARG A 101 -19.19 -13.17 -20.74
N THR A 102 -19.59 -13.99 -19.77
CA THR A 102 -20.90 -13.88 -19.14
C THR A 102 -21.03 -12.70 -18.18
N ALA A 103 -19.92 -12.18 -17.63
CA ALA A 103 -19.92 -10.98 -16.79
C ALA A 103 -20.11 -9.69 -17.61
N ALA A 104 -19.91 -9.76 -18.94
CA ALA A 104 -20.22 -8.69 -19.89
C ALA A 104 -21.59 -8.88 -20.58
N SER A 105 -22.39 -9.90 -20.19
CA SER A 105 -23.73 -10.07 -20.75
C SER A 105 -24.63 -8.91 -20.28
N LEU A 106 -25.27 -8.24 -21.23
CA LEU A 106 -26.25 -7.19 -21.00
C LEU A 106 -27.27 -7.56 -19.92
N LEU A 107 -27.67 -6.59 -19.11
CA LEU A 107 -28.88 -6.67 -18.29
C LEU A 107 -30.04 -7.16 -19.17
N LYS A 108 -30.74 -8.21 -18.69
CA LYS A 108 -31.94 -8.76 -19.34
C LYS A 108 -32.90 -7.58 -19.61
N LYS A 109 -33.15 -7.27 -20.89
CA LYS A 109 -33.95 -6.14 -21.44
C LYS A 109 -33.20 -4.91 -21.97
N GLY A 110 -31.89 -4.94 -22.21
CA GLY A 110 -31.22 -3.84 -22.93
C GLY A 110 -31.20 -2.50 -22.18
N LEU A 111 -31.36 -2.54 -20.85
CA LEU A 111 -31.08 -1.38 -20.01
C LEU A 111 -29.56 -1.18 -19.95
N PHE A 112 -29.07 -0.25 -20.74
CA PHE A 112 -27.78 0.37 -20.49
C PHE A 112 -27.95 1.29 -19.27
N PRO A 113 -27.03 1.28 -18.28
CA PRO A 113 -27.01 2.35 -17.29
C PRO A 113 -26.83 3.67 -18.03
N ASP A 114 -27.61 4.66 -17.61
CA ASP A 114 -27.63 6.02 -18.18
C ASP A 114 -26.18 6.52 -18.33
N VAL A 115 -25.78 6.83 -19.55
CA VAL A 115 -24.40 7.24 -19.83
C VAL A 115 -24.25 8.66 -19.28
N SER A 116 -23.47 8.84 -18.21
CA SER A 116 -23.32 10.10 -17.47
C SER A 116 -22.54 11.19 -18.21
N GLY A 117 -22.76 11.35 -19.52
CA GLY A 117 -22.02 12.29 -20.35
C GLY A 117 -22.36 12.33 -21.83
N ALA A 118 -23.53 11.81 -22.27
CA ALA A 118 -23.92 11.97 -23.67
C ALA A 118 -24.26 13.46 -23.96
N PRO A 119 -23.65 14.10 -24.98
CA PRO A 119 -24.00 15.47 -25.35
C PRO A 119 -25.41 15.50 -25.94
N ARG A 120 -26.25 16.42 -25.44
CA ARG A 120 -27.57 16.69 -26.01
C ARG A 120 -27.40 17.50 -27.30
N ALA A 121 -27.82 16.94 -28.42
CA ALA A 121 -27.90 17.67 -29.68
C ALA A 121 -29.03 18.72 -29.61
N VAL A 122 -28.76 19.91 -30.16
CA VAL A 122 -29.69 21.02 -30.31
C VAL A 122 -30.55 20.80 -31.56
#